data_AF-A0A1Y1MWL9-F1
#
_entry.id   AF-A0A1Y1MWL9-F1
#
_cell.length_a   1.000
_cell.length_b   1.000
_cell.length_c   1.000
_cell.angle_alpha   90.00
_cell.angle_beta   90.00
_cell.angle_gamma   90.00
#
_symmetry.space_group_name_H-M   'P 1'
#
loop_
_entity.id
_entity.type
_entity.pdbx_description
1 polymer ?
#
loop_
_entity_poly.entity_id
_entity_poly.type
_entity_poly.pdbx_seq_one_letter_code
_entity_poly.pdbx_strand_id
1 'polypeptide(L)'
;NSDALLEDFLYTFSEEPVEVQLALLTATVKLFIQRPTRAQELVPKVLKWATEETDNPDLRDRAYMYWRLLSTDMNAAKQIVMGDKPPITAEAERLEAPTLEEMCLNVGTLATIYLKPVQTVFRSARPRKLQESPALQKQNLLVDADNQKSISMFGRGGQPTNIDLRSRNAAPANGEGNLSQAVSDADAYFSSIGTQMAAMRLDQGEDMFGGSSGNMTGYVVSAHAPQAVLQPAQGAGSNGDLLAL
;
A
#
# COMPACT_ATOMS: atom_id res chain seq x y z
N ASN A 1 4.20 9.18 -31.81
CA ASN A 1 5.41 9.92 -31.40
C ASN A 1 5.74 9.70 -29.91
N SER A 2 4.75 9.66 -29.01
CA SER A 2 5.02 9.33 -27.59
C SER A 2 5.69 7.97 -27.38
N ASP A 3 5.46 7.01 -28.28
CA ASP A 3 6.11 5.71 -28.36
C ASP A 3 7.63 5.81 -28.63
N ALA A 4 8.02 6.56 -29.66
CA ALA A 4 9.43 6.75 -30.01
C ALA A 4 10.21 7.51 -28.91
N LEU A 5 9.61 8.55 -28.33
CA LEU A 5 10.25 9.32 -27.25
C LEU A 5 10.49 8.48 -25.99
N LEU A 6 9.53 7.61 -25.62
CA LEU A 6 9.72 6.73 -24.48
C LEU A 6 10.78 5.68 -24.75
N GLU A 7 10.87 5.16 -25.98
CA GLU A 7 11.94 4.22 -26.34
C GLU A 7 13.33 4.85 -26.23
N ASP A 8 13.49 6.11 -26.66
CA ASP A 8 14.75 6.84 -26.51
C ASP A 8 15.12 7.05 -25.03
N PHE A 9 14.18 7.47 -24.18
CA PHE A 9 14.42 7.64 -22.74
C PHE A 9 14.68 6.31 -22.01
N LEU A 10 14.15 5.21 -22.53
CA LEU A 10 14.34 3.89 -21.97
C LEU A 10 15.72 3.31 -22.27
N TYR A 11 16.44 3.83 -23.28
CA TYR A 11 17.80 3.37 -23.60
C TYR A 11 18.79 3.63 -22.45
N THR A 12 18.64 4.75 -21.73
CA THR A 12 19.50 5.13 -20.58
C THR A 12 18.88 4.79 -19.22
N PHE A 13 17.85 3.93 -19.16
CA PHE A 13 17.05 3.69 -17.95
C PHE A 13 17.87 3.42 -16.68
N SER A 14 18.92 2.58 -16.77
CA SER A 14 19.75 2.20 -15.62
C SER A 14 20.70 3.31 -15.13
N GLU A 15 20.97 4.32 -15.97
CA GLU A 15 21.82 5.47 -15.64
C GLU A 15 21.01 6.65 -15.07
N GLU A 16 19.68 6.64 -15.22
CA GLU A 16 18.79 7.66 -14.71
C GLU A 16 18.60 7.58 -13.18
N PRO A 17 18.30 8.71 -12.50
CA PRO A 17 17.95 8.68 -11.09
C PRO A 17 16.63 7.94 -10.85
N VAL A 18 16.48 7.38 -9.64
CA VAL A 18 15.31 6.56 -9.25
C VAL A 18 13.97 7.27 -9.50
N GLU A 19 13.90 8.58 -9.27
CA GLU A 19 12.70 9.37 -9.52
C GLU A 19 12.28 9.34 -11.00
N VAL A 20 13.25 9.40 -11.92
CA VAL A 20 13.03 9.32 -13.36
C VAL A 20 12.67 7.90 -13.77
N GLN A 21 13.34 6.88 -13.20
CA GLN A 21 12.98 5.47 -13.44
C GLN A 21 11.53 5.17 -13.04
N LEU A 22 11.08 5.65 -11.88
CA LEU A 22 9.70 5.53 -11.42
C LEU A 22 8.70 6.22 -12.35
N ALA A 23 9.06 7.42 -12.84
CA ALA A 23 8.26 8.17 -13.79
C ALA A 23 8.16 7.46 -15.14
N LEU A 24 9.28 6.95 -15.68
CA LEU A 24 9.35 6.19 -16.93
C LEU A 24 8.58 4.87 -16.86
N LEU A 25 8.70 4.14 -15.75
CA LEU A 25 7.91 2.93 -15.50
C LEU A 25 6.40 3.25 -15.57
N THR A 26 5.98 4.30 -14.87
CA THR A 26 4.56 4.72 -14.84
C THR A 26 4.10 5.23 -16.20
N ALA A 27 4.95 5.96 -16.93
CA ALA A 27 4.65 6.48 -18.27
C ALA A 27 4.47 5.35 -19.30
N THR A 28 5.35 4.34 -19.27
CA THR A 28 5.27 3.17 -20.15
C THR A 28 4.00 2.35 -19.89
N VAL A 29 3.64 2.13 -18.61
CA VAL A 29 2.39 1.47 -18.23
C VAL A 29 1.17 2.27 -18.69
N LYS A 30 1.17 3.60 -18.51
CA LYS A 30 0.11 4.49 -19.00
C LYS A 30 -0.04 4.43 -20.52
N LEU A 31 1.07 4.44 -21.26
CA LEU A 31 1.07 4.32 -22.72
C LEU A 31 0.45 2.99 -23.15
N PHE A 32 0.77 1.89 -22.47
CA PHE A 32 0.20 0.57 -22.76
C PHE A 32 -1.30 0.50 -22.50
N ILE A 33 -1.78 1.05 -21.40
CA ILE A 33 -3.23 1.12 -21.10
C ILE A 33 -3.96 1.94 -22.16
N GLN A 34 -3.34 3.01 -22.69
CA GLN A 34 -3.98 3.88 -23.69
C GLN A 34 -3.85 3.34 -25.12
N ARG A 35 -2.73 2.68 -25.45
CA ARG A 35 -2.37 2.18 -26.78
C ARG A 35 -1.60 0.86 -26.67
N PRO A 36 -2.28 -0.27 -26.44
CA PRO A 36 -1.62 -1.55 -26.19
C PRO A 36 -0.76 -2.03 -27.35
N THR A 37 -1.15 -1.74 -28.60
CA THR A 37 -0.42 -2.16 -29.81
C THR A 37 0.95 -1.52 -29.98
N ARG A 38 1.17 -0.32 -29.43
CA ARG A 38 2.43 0.43 -29.58
C ARG A 38 3.41 0.18 -28.43
N ALA A 39 2.92 -0.20 -27.26
CA ALA A 39 3.74 -0.38 -26.06
C ALA A 39 3.89 -1.86 -25.65
N GLN A 40 3.40 -2.80 -26.46
CA GLN A 40 3.48 -4.24 -26.19
C GLN A 40 4.92 -4.73 -26.03
N GLU A 41 5.87 -4.15 -26.77
CA GLU A 41 7.29 -4.50 -26.68
C GLU A 41 8.04 -3.73 -25.59
N LEU A 42 7.58 -2.53 -25.23
CA LEU A 42 8.25 -1.66 -24.26
C LEU A 42 7.95 -2.06 -22.81
N VAL A 43 6.71 -2.46 -22.50
CA VAL A 43 6.30 -2.82 -21.13
C VAL A 43 7.11 -4.01 -20.57
N PRO A 44 7.27 -5.15 -21.27
CA PRO A 44 8.03 -6.26 -20.73
C PRO A 44 9.51 -5.91 -20.53
N LYS A 45 10.09 -5.08 -21.42
CA LYS A 45 11.49 -4.61 -21.30
C LYS A 45 11.68 -3.78 -20.04
N VAL A 46 10.86 -2.76 -19.82
CA VAL A 46 10.99 -1.89 -18.63
C VAL A 46 10.68 -2.64 -17.33
N LEU A 47 9.72 -3.58 -17.35
CA LEU A 47 9.43 -4.41 -16.17
C LEU A 47 10.62 -5.30 -15.83
N LYS A 48 11.27 -5.90 -16.83
CA LYS A 48 12.48 -6.71 -16.63
C LYS A 48 13.61 -5.87 -16.02
N TRP A 49 13.91 -4.70 -16.61
CA TRP A 49 14.94 -3.81 -16.07
C TRP A 49 14.64 -3.35 -14.64
N ALA A 50 13.38 -3.02 -14.35
CA ALA A 50 12.95 -2.61 -13.01
C ALA A 50 12.99 -3.74 -11.97
N THR A 51 12.81 -5.01 -12.36
CA THR A 51 12.82 -6.14 -11.41
C THR A 51 14.17 -6.82 -11.26
N GLU A 52 14.94 -6.93 -12.34
CA GLU A 52 16.19 -7.70 -12.38
C GLU A 52 17.44 -6.82 -12.27
N GLU A 53 17.46 -5.66 -12.95
CA GLU A 53 18.67 -4.83 -13.06
C GLU A 53 18.71 -3.70 -12.03
N THR A 54 17.59 -3.39 -11.37
CA THR A 54 17.52 -2.30 -10.39
C THR A 54 17.48 -2.83 -8.96
N ASP A 55 18.33 -2.25 -8.11
CA ASP A 55 18.45 -2.59 -6.68
C ASP A 55 17.49 -1.82 -5.76
N ASN A 56 16.78 -0.81 -6.29
CA ASN A 56 15.85 -0.03 -5.49
C ASN A 56 14.57 -0.85 -5.17
N PRO A 57 14.26 -1.09 -3.88
CA PRO A 57 13.11 -1.91 -3.50
C PRO A 57 11.75 -1.27 -3.82
N ASP A 58 11.62 0.06 -3.79
CA ASP A 58 10.37 0.76 -4.14
C ASP A 58 10.05 0.64 -5.64
N LEU A 59 11.06 0.81 -6.51
CA LEU A 59 10.90 0.61 -7.94
C LEU A 59 10.48 -0.84 -8.27
N ARG A 60 11.16 -1.81 -7.64
CA ARG A 60 10.89 -3.24 -7.85
C ARG A 60 9.47 -3.61 -7.41
N ASP A 61 9.04 -3.16 -6.24
CA ASP A 61 7.69 -3.44 -5.74
C ASP A 61 6.63 -2.81 -6.66
N ARG A 62 6.83 -1.54 -7.07
CA ARG A 62 5.93 -0.88 -8.01
C ARG A 62 5.86 -1.57 -9.37
N ALA A 63 6.98 -2.09 -9.87
CA ALA A 63 7.02 -2.89 -11.10
C ALA A 63 6.22 -4.18 -10.96
N TYR A 64 6.36 -4.93 -9.86
CA TYR A 64 5.55 -6.12 -9.61
C TYR A 64 4.06 -5.80 -9.43
N MET A 65 3.71 -4.68 -8.79
CA MET A 65 2.32 -4.23 -8.70
C MET A 65 1.73 -3.97 -10.08
N TYR A 66 2.44 -3.24 -10.94
CA TYR A 66 1.98 -3.01 -12.32
C TYR A 66 1.90 -4.30 -13.13
N TRP A 67 2.87 -5.21 -12.98
CA TRP A 67 2.84 -6.50 -13.66
C TRP A 67 1.61 -7.32 -13.27
N ARG A 68 1.33 -7.46 -11.97
CA ARG A 68 0.15 -8.18 -11.47
C ARG A 68 -1.15 -7.51 -11.96
N LEU A 69 -1.20 -6.18 -11.92
CA LEU A 69 -2.37 -5.43 -12.32
C LEU A 69 -2.68 -5.61 -13.82
N LEU A 70 -1.66 -5.49 -14.68
CA LEU A 70 -1.79 -5.67 -16.13
C LEU A 70 -2.10 -7.12 -16.53
N SER A 71 -1.64 -8.10 -15.75
CA SER A 71 -1.87 -9.53 -16.03
C SER A 71 -3.22 -10.04 -15.50
N THR A 72 -3.83 -9.34 -14.54
CA THR A 72 -5.11 -9.76 -13.94
C THR A 72 -6.30 -9.18 -14.70
N ASP A 73 -6.37 -7.85 -14.84
CA ASP A 73 -7.46 -7.20 -15.55
C ASP A 73 -7.05 -5.81 -16.08
N MET A 74 -7.15 -5.64 -17.39
CA MET A 74 -6.87 -4.38 -18.07
C MET A 74 -7.87 -3.27 -17.71
N ASN A 75 -9.14 -3.62 -17.46
CA ASN A 75 -10.18 -2.64 -17.14
C ASN A 75 -9.95 -2.05 -15.74
N ALA A 76 -9.71 -2.90 -14.75
CA ALA A 76 -9.28 -2.47 -13.42
C ALA A 76 -7.99 -1.65 -13.47
N ALA A 77 -6.99 -2.09 -14.25
CA ALA A 77 -5.73 -1.36 -14.43
C ALA A 77 -5.95 0.08 -14.91
N LYS A 78 -6.84 0.26 -15.89
CA LYS A 78 -7.21 1.58 -16.41
C LYS A 78 -7.83 2.45 -15.32
N GLN A 79 -8.78 1.94 -14.54
CA GLN A 79 -9.43 2.71 -13.49
C GLN A 79 -8.44 3.14 -12.39
N ILE A 80 -7.51 2.26 -12.03
CA ILE A 80 -6.54 2.53 -10.96
C ILE A 80 -5.47 3.53 -11.43
N VAL A 81 -4.86 3.30 -12.60
CA VAL A 81 -3.72 4.11 -13.07
C VAL A 81 -4.18 5.43 -13.70
N MET A 82 -5.28 5.40 -14.46
CA MET A 82 -5.85 6.57 -15.13
C MET A 82 -7.00 7.22 -14.36
N GLY A 83 -7.29 6.79 -13.13
CA GLY A 83 -8.34 7.38 -12.29
C GLY A 83 -8.14 8.87 -12.05
N ASP A 84 -9.24 9.57 -11.75
CA ASP A 84 -9.23 11.01 -11.49
C ASP A 84 -8.46 11.32 -10.21
N LYS A 85 -7.48 12.21 -10.32
CA LYS A 85 -6.70 12.68 -9.18
C LYS A 85 -7.40 13.90 -8.60
N PRO A 86 -7.51 14.02 -7.26
CA PRO A 86 -8.06 15.23 -6.66
C PRO A 86 -7.23 16.46 -7.07
N PRO A 87 -7.85 17.65 -7.15
CA PRO A 87 -7.14 18.87 -7.52
C PRO A 87 -6.03 19.15 -6.51
N ILE A 88 -4.84 19.50 -7.02
CA ILE A 88 -3.69 19.84 -6.18
C ILE A 88 -3.98 21.18 -5.48
N THR A 89 -4.07 21.18 -4.16
CA THR A 89 -4.13 22.41 -3.35
C THR A 89 -2.71 22.97 -3.19
N ALA A 90 -2.55 24.29 -3.31
CA ALA A 90 -1.26 24.96 -3.12
C ALA A 90 -0.93 25.12 -1.62
N GLU A 91 -0.86 24.02 -0.89
CA GLU A 91 -0.56 24.02 0.55
C GLU A 91 0.93 24.21 0.86
N ALA A 92 1.80 24.14 -0.15
CA ALA A 92 3.25 24.22 0.02
C ALA A 92 3.73 25.56 0.62
N GLU A 93 2.99 26.65 0.43
CA GLU A 93 3.30 27.97 1.01
C GLU A 93 2.59 28.21 2.35
N ARG A 94 1.65 27.32 2.72
CA ARG A 94 0.90 27.45 3.96
C ARG A 94 1.72 26.88 5.11
N LEU A 95 2.11 27.76 6.04
CA LEU A 95 2.72 27.33 7.28
C LEU A 95 1.73 26.51 8.11
N GLU A 96 2.23 25.44 8.74
CA GLU A 96 1.48 24.68 9.72
C GLU A 96 0.99 25.62 10.84
N ALA A 97 -0.28 25.50 11.23
CA ALA A 97 -0.89 26.35 12.25
C ALA A 97 -0.06 26.54 13.54
N PRO A 98 0.48 25.48 14.19
CA PRO A 98 1.32 25.67 15.38
C PRO A 98 2.64 26.38 15.08
N THR A 99 3.23 26.15 13.90
CA THR A 99 4.46 26.85 13.49
C THR A 99 4.16 28.33 13.24
N LEU A 100 3.03 28.66 12.60
CA LEU A 100 2.59 30.03 12.38
C LEU A 100 2.36 30.77 13.71
N GLU A 101 1.69 30.13 14.66
CA GLU A 101 1.46 30.67 16.00
C GLU A 101 2.80 30.99 16.70
N GLU A 102 3.76 30.08 16.63
CA GLU A 102 5.09 30.30 17.17
C GLU A 102 5.84 31.44 16.46
N MET A 103 5.68 31.59 15.14
CA MET A 103 6.21 32.75 14.41
C MET A 103 5.57 34.05 14.88
N CYS A 104 4.26 34.08 15.11
CA CYS A 104 3.53 35.25 15.62
C CYS A 104 3.98 35.65 17.03
N LEU A 105 4.31 34.68 17.90
CA LEU A 105 4.79 34.96 19.26
C LEU A 105 6.27 35.37 19.34
N ASN A 106 7.03 35.12 18.27
CA ASN A 106 8.45 35.44 18.13
C ASN A 106 8.72 36.50 17.05
N VAL A 107 7.73 37.32 16.71
CA VAL A 107 7.89 38.45 15.78
C VAL A 107 9.00 39.37 16.25
N GLY A 108 9.89 39.74 15.33
CA GLY A 108 11.08 40.56 15.62
C GLY A 108 12.33 39.75 15.95
N THR A 109 12.31 38.43 15.81
CA THR A 109 13.50 37.56 15.93
C THR A 109 13.93 36.99 14.59
N LEU A 110 15.15 36.44 14.50
CA LEU A 110 15.63 35.77 13.27
C LEU A 110 14.76 34.56 12.86
N ALA A 111 13.97 33.98 13.78
CA ALA A 111 13.11 32.84 13.50
C ALA A 111 12.08 33.15 12.39
N THR A 112 11.51 34.37 12.40
CA THR A 112 10.53 34.78 11.38
C THR A 112 11.16 35.08 10.02
N ILE A 113 12.47 35.35 9.97
CA ILE A 113 13.21 35.54 8.72
C ILE A 113 13.52 34.20 8.06
N TYR A 114 13.91 33.22 8.87
CA TYR A 114 14.20 31.87 8.38
C TYR A 114 12.96 31.01 8.16
N LEU A 115 11.79 31.47 8.64
CA LEU A 115 10.53 30.70 8.64
C LEU A 115 10.72 29.30 9.25
N LYS A 116 11.51 29.22 10.32
CA LYS A 116 11.77 27.97 11.06
C LYS A 116 11.47 28.15 12.54
N PRO A 117 11.02 27.10 13.26
CA PRO A 117 10.74 27.15 14.69
C PRO A 117 11.91 27.73 15.49
N VAL A 118 11.63 28.42 16.59
CA VAL A 118 12.65 29.19 17.34
C VAL A 118 13.77 28.29 17.85
N GLN A 119 13.47 27.02 18.16
CA GLN A 119 14.43 26.01 18.59
C GLN A 119 15.51 25.72 17.54
N THR A 120 15.14 25.78 16.26
CA THR A 120 16.06 25.46 15.16
C THR A 120 17.07 26.57 14.93
N VAL A 121 16.68 27.82 15.21
CA VAL A 121 17.53 29.00 15.05
C VAL A 121 18.31 29.28 16.34
N PHE A 122 17.68 29.08 17.50
CA PHE A 122 18.23 29.38 18.82
C PHE A 122 18.13 28.16 19.74
N ARG A 123 19.25 27.46 19.92
CA ARG A 123 19.33 26.21 20.72
C ARG A 123 18.90 26.35 22.19
N SER A 124 18.97 27.56 22.75
CA SER A 124 18.64 27.86 24.15
C SER A 124 17.29 28.57 24.34
N ALA A 125 16.62 28.95 23.25
CA ALA A 125 15.29 29.54 23.34
C ALA A 125 14.30 28.51 23.86
N ARG A 126 13.12 28.95 24.34
CA ARG A 126 12.01 28.05 24.66
C ARG A 126 10.88 28.33 23.66
N PRO A 127 10.18 27.30 23.15
CA PRO A 127 9.05 27.52 22.27
C PRO A 127 7.96 28.25 23.05
N ARG A 128 7.39 29.29 22.45
CA ARG A 128 6.27 30.04 23.01
C ARG A 128 4.99 29.49 22.42
N LYS A 129 3.97 29.31 23.27
CA LYS A 129 2.63 28.85 22.87
C LYS A 129 1.59 29.78 23.50
N LEU A 130 0.48 30.00 22.79
CA LEU A 130 -0.66 30.72 23.31
C LEU A 130 -1.25 29.95 24.50
N GLN A 131 -1.67 30.70 25.50
CA GLN A 131 -2.41 30.15 26.62
C GLN A 131 -3.87 29.96 26.19
N GLU A 132 -4.49 28.87 26.64
CA GLU A 132 -5.91 28.63 26.42
C GLU A 132 -6.73 29.74 27.08
N SER A 133 -7.50 30.47 26.27
CA SER A 133 -8.40 31.52 26.76
C SER A 133 -9.75 31.43 26.06
N PRO A 134 -10.84 31.93 26.67
CA PRO A 134 -12.16 31.96 26.01
C PRO A 134 -12.20 32.77 24.71
N ALA A 135 -11.21 33.64 24.48
CA ALA A 135 -11.03 34.42 23.25
C ALA A 135 -10.17 33.70 22.20
N LEU A 136 -9.52 32.60 22.55
CA LEU A 136 -8.70 31.82 21.62
C LEU A 136 -9.63 31.17 20.59
N GLN A 137 -9.52 31.61 19.34
CA GLN A 137 -10.17 30.96 18.22
C GLN A 137 -9.53 29.59 18.07
N LYS A 138 -10.20 28.56 18.61
CA LYS A 138 -9.85 27.17 18.30
C LYS A 138 -10.03 27.04 16.81
N GLN A 139 -8.92 26.90 16.09
CA GLN A 139 -8.97 26.59 14.67
C GLN A 139 -9.66 25.23 14.54
N ASN A 140 -10.98 25.29 14.36
CA ASN A 140 -11.77 24.13 14.02
C ASN A 140 -11.46 23.85 12.55
N LEU A 141 -10.29 23.24 12.33
CA LEU A 141 -9.93 22.66 11.04
C LEU A 141 -10.83 21.45 10.83
N LEU A 142 -12.10 21.73 10.55
CA LEU A 142 -12.81 20.98 9.55
C LEU A 142 -11.99 21.18 8.27
N VAL A 143 -10.99 20.31 8.08
CA VAL A 143 -10.74 19.82 6.74
C VAL A 143 -12.13 19.43 6.23
N ASP A 144 -12.51 19.98 5.09
CA ASP A 144 -13.79 19.75 4.43
C ASP A 144 -13.88 18.25 4.09
N ALA A 145 -14.12 17.43 5.11
CA ALA A 145 -14.44 16.03 5.01
C ALA A 145 -15.93 16.03 4.71
N ASP A 146 -16.24 15.94 3.43
CA ASP A 146 -17.51 15.48 2.86
C ASP A 146 -18.65 15.42 3.88
N ASN A 147 -19.50 16.42 3.84
CA ASN A 147 -20.61 16.68 4.78
C ASN A 147 -21.75 15.64 4.70
N GLN A 148 -21.43 14.34 4.64
CA GLN A 148 -22.38 13.23 4.57
C GLN A 148 -22.08 12.01 5.47
N LYS A 149 -21.04 11.96 6.32
CA LYS A 149 -20.73 10.72 7.08
C LYS A 149 -20.61 10.75 8.60
N SER A 150 -20.93 11.85 9.31
CA SER A 150 -20.72 11.87 10.77
C SER A 150 -21.88 12.39 11.62
N ILE A 151 -23.14 12.13 11.23
CA ILE A 151 -24.29 12.36 12.13
C ILE A 151 -24.50 11.26 13.19
N SER A 152 -23.63 10.24 13.23
CA SER A 152 -23.78 9.07 14.11
C SER A 152 -22.57 8.85 15.02
N MET A 153 -22.16 9.85 15.81
CA MET A 153 -21.27 9.59 16.94
C MET A 153 -21.28 10.67 18.03
N PHE A 154 -22.46 11.16 18.45
CA PHE A 154 -22.55 11.93 19.69
C PHE A 154 -23.52 11.24 20.66
N GLY A 155 -22.94 10.44 21.54
CA GLY A 155 -23.65 9.73 22.59
C GLY A 155 -24.15 10.67 23.68
N ARG A 156 -25.47 10.74 23.83
CA ARG A 156 -26.15 11.07 25.10
C ARG A 156 -27.28 10.06 25.27
N GLY A 157 -27.31 9.42 26.44
CA GLY A 157 -27.87 8.08 26.65
C GLY A 157 -29.38 7.89 26.46
N GLY A 158 -29.74 6.65 26.12
CA GLY A 158 -31.11 6.13 26.07
C GLY A 158 -31.19 4.77 25.38
N GLN A 159 -31.10 3.69 26.16
CA GLN A 159 -31.52 2.28 25.94
C GLN A 159 -31.11 1.50 24.66
N PRO A 160 -30.67 0.23 24.80
CA PRO A 160 -30.38 -0.63 23.65
C PRO A 160 -31.68 -1.21 23.06
N THR A 161 -32.07 -0.79 21.86
CA THR A 161 -33.03 -1.56 21.05
C THR A 161 -32.26 -2.60 20.24
N ASN A 162 -32.43 -3.88 20.57
CA ASN A 162 -32.02 -5.01 19.73
C ASN A 162 -32.77 -4.91 18.40
N ILE A 163 -32.07 -4.55 17.32
CA ILE A 163 -32.60 -4.63 15.96
C ILE A 163 -32.30 -6.05 15.46
N ASP A 164 -33.34 -6.89 15.46
CA ASP A 164 -33.30 -8.25 14.95
C ASP A 164 -33.44 -8.22 13.40
N LEU A 165 -32.35 -8.46 12.68
CA LEU A 165 -32.30 -8.43 11.21
C LEU A 165 -32.97 -9.65 10.54
N ARG A 166 -33.58 -10.56 11.29
CA ARG A 166 -34.14 -11.81 10.77
C ARG A 166 -35.60 -11.72 10.32
N SER A 167 -36.27 -10.60 10.53
CA SER A 167 -37.69 -10.44 10.19
C SER A 167 -37.92 -9.25 9.27
N ARG A 168 -37.47 -9.37 8.02
CA ARG A 168 -38.02 -8.55 6.93
C ARG A 168 -38.42 -9.46 5.77
N ASN A 169 -39.65 -9.95 5.86
CA ASN A 169 -40.36 -10.53 4.71
C ASN A 169 -40.65 -9.41 3.70
N ALA A 170 -39.98 -9.47 2.55
CA ALA A 170 -40.41 -8.84 1.31
C ALA A 170 -40.03 -9.76 0.14
N ALA A 171 -41.04 -10.29 -0.55
CA ALA A 171 -40.92 -11.10 -1.76
C ALA A 171 -40.97 -10.19 -3.02
N PRO A 172 -40.81 -10.72 -4.25
CA PRO A 172 -39.55 -10.97 -4.91
C PRO A 172 -39.35 -10.08 -6.15
N ALA A 173 -38.09 -9.79 -6.51
CA ALA A 173 -37.72 -9.29 -7.83
C ALA A 173 -36.47 -10.03 -8.32
N ASN A 174 -36.60 -10.60 -9.52
CA ASN A 174 -35.71 -11.56 -10.19
C ASN A 174 -34.25 -11.12 -10.33
N GLY A 175 -33.32 -12.07 -10.12
CA GLY A 175 -31.90 -11.93 -10.45
C GLY A 175 -31.01 -12.81 -9.58
N GLU A 176 -31.10 -14.13 -9.72
CA GLU A 176 -30.25 -15.09 -9.02
C GLU A 176 -28.80 -15.01 -9.50
N GLY A 177 -27.93 -14.48 -8.64
CA GLY A 177 -26.48 -14.65 -8.70
C GLY A 177 -26.00 -15.12 -7.34
N ASN A 178 -26.05 -16.43 -7.11
CA ASN A 178 -25.66 -17.02 -5.82
C ASN A 178 -24.12 -17.02 -5.73
N LEU A 179 -23.54 -16.09 -4.96
CA LEU A 179 -22.09 -15.88 -4.86
C LEU A 179 -21.33 -17.16 -4.45
N SER A 180 -21.99 -18.03 -3.69
CA SER A 180 -21.49 -19.35 -3.28
C SER A 180 -21.40 -20.37 -4.41
N GLN A 181 -22.15 -20.18 -5.50
CA GLN A 181 -22.08 -21.04 -6.69
C GLN A 181 -20.94 -20.62 -7.60
N ALA A 182 -20.74 -19.30 -7.76
CA ALA A 182 -19.62 -18.75 -8.52
C ALA A 182 -18.24 -19.11 -7.92
N VAL A 183 -18.12 -19.20 -6.59
CA VAL A 183 -16.85 -19.60 -5.95
C VAL A 183 -16.55 -21.09 -6.13
N SER A 184 -17.56 -21.96 -6.15
CA SER A 184 -17.38 -23.39 -6.43
C SER A 184 -17.01 -23.65 -7.89
N ASP A 185 -17.63 -22.93 -8.84
CA ASP A 185 -17.31 -23.07 -10.27
C ASP A 185 -15.88 -22.60 -10.59
N ALA A 186 -15.40 -21.56 -9.89
CA ALA A 186 -14.01 -21.09 -10.02
C ALA A 186 -13.00 -22.14 -9.52
N ASP A 187 -13.27 -22.78 -8.37
CA ASP A 187 -12.38 -23.79 -7.79
C ASP A 187 -12.27 -25.05 -8.67
N ALA A 188 -13.38 -25.45 -9.30
CA ALA A 188 -13.41 -26.54 -10.29
C ALA A 188 -12.61 -26.23 -11.56
N TYR A 189 -12.61 -24.98 -12.02
CA TYR A 189 -11.85 -24.55 -13.19
C TYR A 189 -10.34 -24.55 -12.93
N PHE A 190 -9.88 -24.03 -11.79
CA PHE A 190 -8.46 -23.97 -11.44
C PHE A 190 -7.84 -25.33 -11.13
N SER A 191 -8.62 -26.24 -10.53
CA SER A 191 -8.18 -27.63 -10.35
C SER A 191 -8.02 -28.35 -11.69
N SER A 192 -8.86 -28.06 -12.69
CA SER A 192 -8.73 -28.64 -14.04
C SER A 192 -7.49 -28.14 -14.81
N ILE A 193 -7.10 -26.87 -14.63
CA ILE A 193 -5.90 -26.27 -15.23
C ILE A 193 -4.61 -26.77 -14.58
N GLY A 194 -4.61 -26.99 -13.26
CA GLY A 194 -3.46 -27.57 -12.54
C GLY A 194 -3.08 -28.95 -13.06
N THR A 195 -4.06 -29.78 -13.41
CA THR A 195 -3.84 -31.09 -14.04
C THR A 195 -3.30 -31.02 -15.47
N GLN A 196 -3.62 -29.97 -16.24
CA GLN A 196 -3.10 -29.81 -17.61
C GLN A 196 -1.62 -29.39 -17.64
N MET A 197 -1.15 -28.66 -16.62
CA MET A 197 0.27 -28.31 -16.46
C MET A 197 1.13 -29.50 -15.97
N ALA A 198 0.56 -30.43 -15.20
CA ALA A 198 1.23 -31.65 -14.78
C ALA A 198 1.35 -32.70 -15.91
N ALA A 199 0.50 -32.60 -16.94
CA ALA A 199 0.47 -33.51 -18.09
C ALA A 199 1.39 -33.08 -19.26
N MET A 200 1.95 -31.86 -19.25
CA MET A 200 3.01 -31.43 -20.18
C MET A 200 4.43 -31.74 -19.66
N ARG A 201 4.61 -32.91 -19.06
CA ARG A 201 5.95 -33.46 -18.76
C ARG A 201 6.23 -34.64 -19.69
N LEU A 202 6.61 -34.32 -20.92
CA LEU A 202 7.21 -35.23 -21.91
C LEU A 202 8.40 -34.45 -22.49
N ASP A 203 9.61 -34.68 -21.97
CA ASP A 203 10.62 -35.60 -22.51
C ASP A 203 11.63 -34.83 -23.38
N GLN A 204 12.91 -35.23 -23.24
CA GLN A 204 14.09 -34.84 -24.03
C GLN A 204 14.99 -33.71 -23.49
N GLY A 205 16.24 -34.10 -23.19
CA GLY A 205 17.42 -33.24 -23.35
C GLY A 205 18.20 -32.95 -22.07
N GLU A 206 19.26 -33.73 -21.88
CA GLU A 206 20.29 -33.65 -20.84
C GLU A 206 20.85 -32.24 -20.64
N ASP A 207 20.93 -31.77 -19.39
CA ASP A 207 22.16 -31.14 -18.89
C ASP A 207 22.21 -31.03 -17.36
N MET A 208 23.44 -31.16 -16.89
CA MET A 208 23.89 -31.54 -15.57
C MET A 208 23.81 -30.41 -14.54
N PHE A 209 22.98 -30.54 -13.49
CA PHE A 209 23.18 -29.82 -12.22
C PHE A 209 22.71 -30.67 -11.03
N GLY A 210 23.66 -31.38 -10.41
CA GLY A 210 23.47 -32.10 -9.16
C GLY A 210 23.68 -31.19 -7.95
N GLY A 211 22.90 -31.40 -6.89
CA GLY A 211 23.22 -30.83 -5.57
C GLY A 211 22.07 -30.66 -4.59
N SER A 212 21.75 -31.73 -3.86
CA SER A 212 21.42 -31.74 -2.41
C SER A 212 20.22 -30.92 -1.86
N SER A 213 19.14 -31.66 -1.58
CA SER A 213 18.33 -31.68 -0.34
C SER A 213 18.38 -30.47 0.61
N GLY A 214 17.24 -29.76 0.70
CA GLY A 214 16.96 -28.73 1.70
C GLY A 214 15.46 -28.45 1.78
N ASN A 215 14.80 -29.14 2.71
CA ASN A 215 13.35 -29.10 2.96
C ASN A 215 12.95 -27.76 3.61
N MET A 216 12.25 -26.85 2.91
CA MET A 216 11.64 -25.66 3.52
C MET A 216 10.12 -25.83 3.60
N THR A 217 9.65 -26.05 4.83
CA THR A 217 8.25 -26.08 5.26
C THR A 217 7.59 -24.71 5.10
N GLY A 218 6.53 -24.64 4.29
CA GLY A 218 5.62 -23.49 4.24
C GLY A 218 4.66 -23.48 5.43
N TYR A 219 4.55 -22.35 6.12
CA TYR A 219 3.55 -22.14 7.17
C TYR A 219 2.21 -21.76 6.54
N VAL A 220 1.21 -22.62 6.69
CA VAL A 220 -0.19 -22.32 6.35
C VAL A 220 -0.92 -22.03 7.66
N VAL A 221 -1.35 -20.78 7.87
CA VAL A 221 -2.13 -20.37 9.05
C VAL A 221 -3.61 -20.65 8.76
N SER A 222 -4.18 -21.67 9.41
CA SER A 222 -5.62 -21.93 9.41
C SER A 222 -6.25 -21.35 10.68
N ALA A 223 -7.26 -20.51 10.53
CA ALA A 223 -7.84 -19.67 11.59
C ALA A 223 -8.71 -20.40 12.64
N HIS A 224 -8.63 -21.74 12.75
CA HIS A 224 -9.60 -22.54 13.52
C HIS A 224 -9.02 -23.76 14.25
N ALA A 225 -7.76 -23.75 14.68
CA ALA A 225 -7.19 -24.87 15.48
C ALA A 225 -7.15 -24.56 16.99
N PRO A 226 -7.47 -25.52 17.88
CA PRO A 226 -7.41 -25.32 19.33
C PRO A 226 -5.95 -25.17 19.81
N GLN A 227 -5.71 -24.19 20.69
CA GLN A 227 -4.38 -23.84 21.22
C GLN A 227 -3.74 -25.01 22.01
N ALA A 228 -2.51 -25.37 21.66
CA ALA A 228 -1.68 -26.26 22.46
C ALA A 228 -0.93 -25.46 23.54
N VAL A 229 -1.13 -25.83 24.80
CA VAL A 229 -0.45 -25.28 25.98
C VAL A 229 0.99 -25.78 26.00
N LEU A 230 1.97 -24.86 26.00
CA LEU A 230 3.40 -25.17 26.04
C LEU A 230 3.83 -25.48 27.49
N GLN A 231 4.25 -26.73 27.76
CA GLN A 231 4.84 -27.14 29.04
C GLN A 231 6.39 -27.08 28.92
N PRO A 232 7.13 -26.41 29.81
CA PRO A 232 8.58 -26.39 29.73
C PRO A 232 9.20 -27.71 30.18
N ALA A 233 10.17 -28.18 29.39
CA ALA A 233 10.86 -29.45 29.53
C ALA A 233 11.78 -29.52 30.77
N GLN A 234 11.69 -30.64 31.50
CA GLN A 234 12.60 -31.03 32.56
C GLN A 234 14.00 -31.32 31.98
N GLY A 235 14.96 -30.43 32.27
CA GLY A 235 16.39 -30.70 32.16
C GLY A 235 16.98 -30.91 33.55
N ALA A 236 17.37 -32.14 33.87
CA ALA A 236 18.10 -32.48 35.08
C ALA A 236 19.56 -32.01 34.94
N GLY A 237 20.02 -31.14 35.85
CA GLY A 237 21.43 -30.73 35.87
C GLY A 237 21.75 -29.63 36.88
N SER A 238 22.15 -30.05 38.07
CA SER A 238 23.07 -29.40 39.02
C SER A 238 22.80 -27.97 39.51
N ASN A 239 22.51 -27.89 40.82
CA ASN A 239 22.48 -26.70 41.66
C ASN A 239 23.74 -25.82 41.51
N GLY A 240 23.52 -24.51 41.42
CA GLY A 240 24.57 -23.48 41.44
C GLY A 240 23.96 -22.09 41.63
N ASP A 241 23.70 -21.77 42.89
CA ASP A 241 23.44 -20.44 43.47
C ASP A 241 24.38 -19.37 42.89
N LEU A 242 23.87 -18.17 42.57
CA LEU A 242 24.63 -16.91 42.43
C LEU A 242 23.67 -15.70 42.23
N LEU A 243 22.96 -15.34 43.29
CA LEU A 243 22.52 -13.95 43.52
C LEU A 243 23.45 -13.34 44.57
N ALA A 244 24.57 -12.76 44.14
CA ALA A 244 25.36 -11.84 44.95
C ALA A 244 26.25 -10.95 44.07
N LEU A 245 26.05 -9.64 44.24
CA LEU A 245 26.74 -8.45 43.70
C LEU A 245 26.24 -7.91 42.35
#